data_AF-A0A2J6N1D1-F1
#
_entry.id   AF-A0A2J6N1D1-F1
#
_cell.length_a   1.000
_cell.length_b   1.000
_cell.length_c   1.000
_cell.angle_alpha   90.00
_cell.angle_beta   90.00
_cell.angle_gamma   90.00
#
_symmetry.space_group_name_H-M   'P 1'
#
loop_
_entity.id
_entity.type
_entity.pdbx_description
1 polymer ?
#
loop_
_entity_poly.entity_id
_entity_poly.type
_entity_poly.pdbx_seq_one_letter_code
_entity_poly.pdbx_strand_id
1 'polypeptide(L)'
;KKIGAGLTVEEFQKKIETKQITGHVGLEQSIALIADALAWKLDKIMAEPVEPIIAKKPAESEHIKVKAGQAAGLRQKAKGIIKNKEVIVLDFRAYIGAEEEYDAITIHGVPNIKQKIQPCVHGDIGTVAMVVNAIPKVIKAPPGLLTMKDLPVPSAVIEDVRKYVSL
;
A
#
# COMPACT_ATOMS: atom_id res chain seq x y z
N LYS A 1 -15.72 9.65 -0.17
CA LYS A 1 -15.27 8.69 0.87
C LYS A 1 -14.29 7.71 0.23
N LYS A 2 -12.98 7.85 0.49
CA LYS A 2 -11.90 7.13 -0.22
C LYS A 2 -12.00 5.60 -0.15
N ILE A 3 -12.46 5.07 0.99
CA ILE A 3 -12.56 3.61 1.24
C ILE A 3 -13.99 3.06 1.19
N GLY A 4 -15.00 3.87 0.85
CA GLY A 4 -16.40 3.42 0.79
C GLY A 4 -17.08 3.15 2.13
N ALA A 5 -16.49 3.54 3.26
CA ALA A 5 -17.03 3.27 4.59
C ALA A 5 -18.43 3.88 4.84
N GLY A 6 -19.35 3.06 5.38
CA GLY A 6 -20.73 3.41 5.69
C GLY A 6 -21.69 3.42 4.49
N LEU A 7 -21.25 2.95 3.31
CA LEU A 7 -22.11 2.71 2.16
C LEU A 7 -22.80 1.34 2.26
N THR A 8 -23.95 1.17 1.59
CA THR A 8 -24.44 -0.19 1.30
C THR A 8 -23.54 -0.87 0.27
N VAL A 9 -23.69 -2.19 0.10
CA VAL A 9 -22.92 -2.95 -0.89
C VAL A 9 -23.22 -2.48 -2.31
N GLU A 10 -24.49 -2.21 -2.61
CA GLU A 10 -24.96 -1.73 -3.91
C GLU A 10 -24.40 -0.33 -4.21
N GLU A 11 -24.43 0.57 -3.23
CA GLU A 11 -23.84 1.90 -3.36
C GLU A 11 -22.33 1.84 -3.58
N PHE A 12 -21.64 0.95 -2.85
CA PHE A 12 -20.21 0.73 -3.01
C PHE A 12 -19.90 0.27 -4.44
N GLN A 13 -20.59 -0.74 -4.94
CA GLN A 13 -20.41 -1.28 -6.30
C GLN A 13 -20.66 -0.21 -7.37
N LYS A 14 -21.78 0.52 -7.28
CA LYS A 14 -22.08 1.62 -8.20
C LYS A 14 -20.98 2.68 -8.20
N LYS A 15 -20.38 2.98 -7.04
CA LYS A 15 -19.29 3.97 -6.93
C LYS A 15 -17.96 3.47 -7.47
N ILE A 16 -17.69 2.17 -7.43
CA ILE A 16 -16.53 1.56 -8.12
C ILE A 16 -16.74 1.65 -9.63
N GLU A 17 -17.90 1.24 -10.14
CA GLU A 17 -18.23 1.26 -11.58
C GLU A 17 -18.16 2.67 -12.17
N THR A 18 -18.66 3.66 -11.43
CA THR A 18 -18.62 5.07 -11.83
C THR A 18 -17.29 5.76 -11.51
N LYS A 19 -16.28 5.01 -11.02
CA LYS A 19 -14.94 5.50 -10.64
C LYS A 19 -14.93 6.61 -9.59
N GLN A 20 -16.00 6.76 -8.82
CA GLN A 20 -16.05 7.65 -7.65
C GLN A 20 -15.25 7.09 -6.47
N ILE A 21 -15.04 5.78 -6.44
CA ILE A 21 -14.08 5.08 -5.59
C ILE A 21 -13.16 4.29 -6.53
N THR A 22 -11.85 4.44 -6.36
CA THR A 22 -10.86 3.82 -7.25
C THR A 22 -10.08 2.67 -6.60
N GLY A 23 -10.24 2.45 -5.30
CA GLY A 23 -9.39 1.52 -4.55
C GLY A 23 -8.02 2.11 -4.23
N HIS A 24 -7.06 1.23 -3.99
CA HIS A 24 -5.67 1.62 -3.82
C HIS A 24 -4.97 1.68 -5.18
N VAL A 25 -4.38 2.83 -5.47
CA VAL A 25 -3.51 3.04 -6.62
C VAL A 25 -2.07 2.83 -6.16
N GLY A 26 -1.35 1.89 -6.77
CA GLY A 26 0.06 1.63 -6.46
C GLY A 26 0.46 0.15 -6.41
N LEU A 27 -0.49 -0.79 -6.27
CA LEU A 27 -0.15 -2.21 -6.11
C LEU A 27 0.63 -2.79 -7.29
N GLU A 28 0.23 -2.44 -8.51
CA GLU A 28 0.89 -2.91 -9.72
C GLU A 28 2.31 -2.34 -9.83
N GLN A 29 2.49 -1.06 -9.48
CA GLN A 29 3.80 -0.41 -9.43
C GLN A 29 4.70 -1.03 -8.36
N SER A 30 4.16 -1.35 -7.19
CA SER A 30 4.89 -2.05 -6.12
C SER A 30 5.33 -3.44 -6.55
N ILE A 31 4.47 -4.21 -7.23
CA ILE A 31 4.84 -5.52 -7.79
C ILE A 31 5.95 -5.38 -8.83
N ALA A 32 5.83 -4.41 -9.74
CA ALA A 32 6.85 -4.14 -10.75
C ALA A 32 8.20 -3.78 -10.10
N LEU A 33 8.19 -2.94 -9.07
CA LEU A 33 9.40 -2.54 -8.33
C LEU A 33 10.06 -3.74 -7.61
N ILE A 34 9.26 -4.59 -6.95
CA ILE A 34 9.75 -5.80 -6.30
C ILE A 34 10.36 -6.76 -7.33
N ALA A 35 9.68 -6.99 -8.45
CA ALA A 35 10.18 -7.86 -9.51
C ALA A 35 11.48 -7.33 -10.13
N ASP A 36 11.56 -6.03 -10.41
CA ASP A 36 12.77 -5.40 -10.94
C ASP A 36 13.95 -5.51 -9.97
N ALA A 37 13.72 -5.27 -8.67
CA ALA A 37 14.74 -5.43 -7.63
C ALA A 37 15.26 -6.87 -7.50
N LEU A 38 14.42 -7.87 -7.82
CA LEU A 38 14.80 -9.29 -7.86
C LEU A 38 15.34 -9.74 -9.23
N ALA A 39 15.44 -8.84 -10.20
CA ALA A 39 15.73 -9.15 -11.61
C ALA A 39 14.79 -10.21 -12.21
N TRP A 40 13.52 -10.23 -11.77
CA TRP A 40 12.50 -11.14 -12.26
C TRP A 40 11.74 -10.55 -13.44
N LYS A 41 11.64 -11.31 -14.52
CA LYS A 41 10.74 -11.01 -15.63
C LYS A 41 9.39 -11.67 -15.38
N LEU A 42 8.40 -10.86 -14.99
CA LEU A 42 7.01 -11.33 -14.86
C LEU A 42 6.37 -11.51 -16.23
N ASP A 43 5.52 -12.53 -16.35
CA ASP A 43 4.67 -12.72 -17.54
C ASP A 43 3.47 -11.78 -17.50
N LYS A 44 2.97 -11.49 -16.30
CA LYS A 44 1.79 -10.65 -16.07
C LYS A 44 1.81 -10.02 -14.68
N ILE A 45 1.31 -8.79 -14.60
CA ILE A 45 0.83 -8.15 -13.37
C ILE A 45 -0.69 -8.04 -13.48
N MET A 46 -1.40 -8.35 -12.40
CA MET A 46 -2.85 -8.32 -12.38
C MET A 46 -3.36 -7.80 -11.05
N ALA A 47 -4.10 -6.69 -11.07
CA ALA A 47 -4.92 -6.25 -9.95
C ALA A 47 -6.30 -6.93 -10.00
N GLU A 48 -6.74 -7.46 -8.86
CA GLU A 48 -8.11 -7.95 -8.69
C GLU A 48 -9.07 -6.76 -8.51
N PRO A 49 -10.38 -6.95 -8.81
CA PRO A 49 -11.39 -5.96 -8.51
C PRO A 49 -11.38 -5.55 -7.03
N VAL A 50 -11.75 -4.30 -6.77
CA VAL A 50 -11.90 -3.79 -5.41
C VAL A 50 -13.15 -4.39 -4.77
N GLU A 51 -13.00 -5.02 -3.62
CA GLU A 51 -14.08 -5.65 -2.87
C GLU A 51 -14.41 -4.85 -1.61
N PRO A 52 -15.69 -4.74 -1.21
CA PRO A 52 -16.04 -4.14 0.07
C PRO A 52 -15.70 -5.08 1.22
N ILE A 53 -15.15 -4.54 2.31
CA ILE A 53 -15.07 -5.26 3.58
C ILE A 53 -16.37 -5.00 4.34
N ILE A 54 -17.17 -6.04 4.60
CA ILE A 54 -18.48 -5.89 5.25
C ILE A 54 -18.35 -5.89 6.76
N ALA A 55 -18.93 -4.88 7.40
CA ALA A 55 -19.00 -4.78 8.85
C ALA A 55 -19.88 -5.89 9.43
N LYS A 56 -19.30 -6.75 10.28
CA LYS A 56 -20.07 -7.76 11.04
C LYS A 56 -20.76 -7.19 12.27
N LYS A 57 -20.22 -6.09 12.82
CA LYS A 57 -20.70 -5.35 13.98
C LYS A 57 -20.64 -3.85 13.66
N PRO A 58 -21.42 -3.00 14.34
CA PRO A 58 -21.26 -1.56 14.22
C PRO A 58 -19.81 -1.14 14.51
N ALA A 59 -19.29 -0.20 13.74
CA ALA A 59 -17.97 0.38 13.91
C ALA A 59 -18.02 1.87 13.61
N GLU A 60 -17.16 2.67 14.23
CA GLU A 60 -17.13 4.11 14.00
C GLU A 60 -15.72 4.67 14.05
N SER A 61 -15.53 5.75 13.31
CA SER A 61 -14.42 6.69 13.49
C SER A 61 -14.99 8.05 13.89
N GLU A 62 -14.11 9.04 14.12
CA GLU A 62 -14.50 10.41 14.47
C GLU A 62 -15.56 11.02 13.52
N HIS A 63 -15.55 10.62 12.24
CA HIS A 63 -16.39 11.24 11.21
C HIS A 63 -17.36 10.27 10.51
N ILE A 64 -17.22 8.95 10.72
CA ILE A 64 -17.99 7.95 9.96
C ILE A 64 -18.51 6.87 10.90
N LYS A 65 -19.83 6.67 10.89
CA LYS A 65 -20.49 5.51 11.51
C LYS A 65 -20.80 4.46 10.45
N VAL A 66 -20.51 3.21 10.77
CA VAL A 66 -20.73 2.03 9.93
C VAL A 66 -21.63 1.06 10.69
N LYS A 67 -22.80 0.73 10.13
CA LYS A 67 -23.70 -0.29 10.68
C LYS A 67 -23.27 -1.68 10.22
N ALA A 68 -23.68 -2.72 10.96
CA ALA A 68 -23.54 -4.09 10.49
C ALA A 68 -24.23 -4.25 9.12
N GLY A 69 -23.59 -4.97 8.20
CA GLY A 69 -24.03 -5.15 6.82
C GLY A 69 -23.62 -4.04 5.84
N GLN A 70 -23.09 -2.91 6.33
CA GLN A 70 -22.51 -1.88 5.46
C GLN A 70 -21.04 -2.15 5.17
N ALA A 71 -20.51 -1.53 4.12
CA ALA A 71 -19.07 -1.52 3.86
C ALA A 71 -18.35 -0.77 4.98
N ALA A 72 -17.45 -1.44 5.69
CA ALA A 72 -16.49 -0.83 6.63
C ALA A 72 -15.30 -0.18 5.91
N GLY A 73 -15.04 -0.62 4.68
CA GLY A 73 -13.90 -0.21 3.89
C GLY A 73 -13.76 -1.06 2.65
N LEU A 74 -12.53 -1.24 2.19
CA LEU A 74 -12.22 -2.01 0.99
C LEU A 74 -11.04 -2.95 1.17
N ARG A 75 -11.02 -3.96 0.31
CA ARG A 75 -9.90 -4.86 0.07
C ARG A 75 -9.55 -4.82 -1.40
N GLN A 76 -8.26 -4.87 -1.71
CA GLN A 76 -7.78 -5.02 -3.07
C GLN A 76 -6.52 -5.87 -3.06
N LYS A 77 -6.45 -6.81 -4.00
CA LYS A 77 -5.26 -7.64 -4.19
C LYS A 77 -4.63 -7.37 -5.54
N ALA A 78 -3.32 -7.62 -5.62
CA ALA A 78 -2.64 -7.69 -6.89
C ALA A 78 -1.58 -8.80 -6.87
N LYS A 79 -1.27 -9.32 -8.05
CA LYS A 79 -0.44 -10.51 -8.25
C LYS A 79 0.56 -10.30 -9.38
N GLY A 80 1.81 -10.68 -9.14
CA GLY A 80 2.84 -10.87 -10.16
C GLY A 80 2.94 -12.36 -10.51
N ILE A 81 2.94 -12.69 -11.80
CA ILE A 81 2.80 -14.07 -12.29
C ILE A 81 4.01 -14.46 -13.16
N ILE A 82 4.56 -15.66 -12.92
CA ILE A 82 5.56 -16.33 -13.78
C ILE A 82 5.09 -17.77 -14.01
N LYS A 83 5.01 -18.22 -15.27
CA LYS A 83 4.60 -19.58 -15.66
C LYS A 83 3.30 -20.03 -14.96
N ASN A 84 2.30 -19.16 -14.97
CA ASN A 84 1.01 -19.34 -14.29
C ASN A 84 1.07 -19.51 -12.76
N LYS A 85 2.21 -19.19 -12.12
CA LYS A 85 2.34 -19.17 -10.65
C LYS A 85 2.37 -17.74 -10.13
N GLU A 86 1.61 -17.48 -9.08
CA GLU A 86 1.64 -16.22 -8.34
C GLU A 86 2.94 -16.18 -7.50
N VAL A 87 3.89 -15.34 -7.92
CA VAL A 87 5.21 -15.23 -7.27
C VAL A 87 5.33 -14.03 -6.36
N ILE A 88 4.50 -13.00 -6.56
CA ILE A 88 4.36 -11.84 -5.69
C ILE A 88 2.86 -11.62 -5.47
N VAL A 89 2.43 -11.50 -4.22
CA VAL A 89 1.02 -11.23 -3.86
C VAL A 89 0.99 -10.08 -2.87
N LEU A 90 0.23 -9.03 -3.21
CA LEU A 90 -0.07 -7.92 -2.31
C LEU A 90 -1.57 -7.95 -1.96
N ASP A 91 -1.89 -7.85 -0.67
CA ASP A 91 -3.27 -7.82 -0.15
C ASP A 91 -3.44 -6.56 0.71
N PHE A 92 -4.05 -5.54 0.13
CA PHE A 92 -4.31 -4.27 0.79
C PHE A 92 -5.71 -4.28 1.39
N ARG A 93 -5.82 -3.90 2.67
CA ARG A 93 -7.07 -3.78 3.40
C ARG A 93 -7.09 -2.46 4.14
N ALA A 94 -8.15 -1.69 3.95
CA ALA A 94 -8.37 -0.44 4.68
C ALA A 94 -9.84 -0.34 5.06
N TYR A 95 -10.13 -0.43 6.36
CA TYR A 95 -11.49 -0.44 6.87
C TYR A 95 -11.57 0.03 8.32
N ILE A 96 -12.73 0.55 8.71
CA ILE A 96 -13.02 1.01 10.07
C ILE A 96 -13.31 -0.20 10.97
N GLY A 97 -12.80 -0.17 12.21
CA GLY A 97 -13.01 -1.24 13.19
C GLY A 97 -12.12 -2.46 12.96
N ALA A 98 -10.93 -2.27 12.39
CA ALA A 98 -9.92 -3.31 12.34
C ALA A 98 -9.49 -3.70 13.77
N GLU A 99 -9.56 -4.99 14.10
CA GLU A 99 -9.12 -5.49 15.41
C GLU A 99 -7.60 -5.49 15.54
N GLU A 100 -6.89 -5.71 14.42
CA GLU A 100 -5.44 -5.59 14.33
C GLU A 100 -5.04 -4.76 13.10
N GLU A 101 -4.25 -3.73 13.33
CA GLU A 101 -3.60 -2.92 12.28
C GLU A 101 -2.14 -3.32 12.16
N TYR A 102 -1.69 -3.73 10.97
CA TYR A 102 -0.31 -4.16 10.76
C TYR A 102 0.10 -4.11 9.29
N ASP A 103 1.40 -4.02 9.06
CA ASP A 103 2.03 -4.40 7.79
C ASP A 103 2.73 -5.74 7.99
N ALA A 104 2.54 -6.68 7.06
CA ALA A 104 3.17 -7.99 7.12
C ALA A 104 3.81 -8.38 5.79
N ILE A 105 5.01 -8.94 5.89
CA ILE A 105 5.76 -9.46 4.76
C ILE A 105 6.13 -10.91 5.07
N THR A 106 5.79 -11.82 4.16
CA THR A 106 6.23 -13.22 4.21
C THR A 106 7.01 -13.52 2.94
N ILE A 107 8.26 -13.94 3.10
CA ILE A 107 9.14 -14.36 2.01
C ILE A 107 9.35 -15.87 2.15
N HIS A 108 8.93 -16.61 1.12
CA HIS A 108 9.15 -18.04 1.03
C HIS A 108 10.49 -18.32 0.32
N GLY A 109 11.40 -19.02 1.00
CA GLY A 109 12.76 -19.25 0.54
C GLY A 109 13.57 -20.08 1.54
N VAL A 110 14.89 -19.96 1.49
CA VAL A 110 15.79 -20.64 2.43
C VAL A 110 16.69 -19.60 3.10
N PRO A 111 16.44 -19.23 4.37
CA PRO A 111 15.27 -19.59 5.18
C PRO A 111 14.00 -18.83 4.76
N ASN A 112 12.85 -19.29 5.24
CA ASN A 112 11.63 -18.49 5.20
C ASN A 112 11.75 -17.30 6.17
N ILE A 113 11.29 -16.11 5.74
CA ILE A 113 11.27 -14.90 6.57
C ILE A 113 9.83 -14.43 6.76
N LYS A 114 9.48 -14.07 7.99
CA LYS A 114 8.22 -13.42 8.34
C LYS A 114 8.51 -12.17 9.15
N GLN A 115 8.02 -11.03 8.69
CA GLN A 115 8.15 -9.73 9.35
C GLN A 115 6.75 -9.15 9.55
N LYS A 116 6.49 -8.59 10.74
CA LYS A 116 5.25 -7.86 11.06
C LYS A 116 5.62 -6.56 11.75
N ILE A 117 5.03 -5.45 11.31
CA ILE A 117 5.08 -4.14 11.97
C ILE A 117 3.68 -3.88 12.52
N GLN A 118 3.57 -3.60 13.82
CA GLN A 118 2.29 -3.37 14.50
C GLN A 118 2.44 -2.22 15.53
N PRO A 119 1.60 -1.17 15.46
CA PRO A 119 0.59 -0.91 14.43
C PRO A 119 1.22 -0.75 13.03
N CYS A 120 0.40 -0.77 11.97
CA CYS A 120 0.92 -0.49 10.62
C CYS A 120 1.57 0.90 10.56
N VAL A 121 2.44 1.11 9.57
CA VAL A 121 3.01 2.43 9.33
C VAL A 121 1.88 3.37 8.92
N HIS A 122 1.71 4.45 9.70
CA HIS A 122 0.66 5.42 9.42
C HIS A 122 0.84 6.02 8.02
N GLY A 123 -0.15 5.86 7.15
CA GLY A 123 -0.05 6.22 5.73
C GLY A 123 0.34 7.68 5.48
N ASP A 124 -0.36 8.63 6.13
CA ASP A 124 -0.12 10.06 5.88
C ASP A 124 1.24 10.53 6.43
N ILE A 125 1.50 10.30 7.72
CA ILE A 125 2.78 10.64 8.37
C ILE A 125 3.95 9.93 7.67
N GLY A 126 3.81 8.64 7.36
CA GLY A 126 4.83 7.86 6.67
C GLY A 126 5.11 8.41 5.27
N THR A 127 4.08 8.81 4.52
CA THR A 127 4.26 9.41 3.19
C THR A 127 5.05 10.73 3.28
N VAL A 128 4.66 11.63 4.18
CA VAL A 128 5.36 12.91 4.38
C VAL A 128 6.81 12.68 4.80
N ALA A 129 7.02 11.80 5.78
CA ALA A 129 8.35 11.45 6.27
C ALA A 129 9.23 10.90 5.14
N MET A 130 8.71 9.98 4.32
CA MET A 130 9.43 9.40 3.20
C MET A 130 9.85 10.45 2.16
N VAL A 131 8.94 11.36 1.80
CA VAL A 131 9.24 12.44 0.85
C VAL A 131 10.37 13.33 1.39
N VAL A 132 10.26 13.81 2.62
CA VAL A 132 11.29 14.69 3.23
C VAL A 132 12.62 13.96 3.38
N ASN A 133 12.59 12.72 3.86
CA ASN A 133 13.79 11.90 4.10
C ASN A 133 14.52 11.48 2.82
N ALA A 134 13.83 11.53 1.68
CA ALA A 134 14.40 11.25 0.36
C ALA A 134 15.11 12.48 -0.25
N ILE A 135 14.78 13.72 0.13
CA ILE A 135 15.30 14.94 -0.51
C ILE A 135 16.83 14.95 -0.62
N PRO A 136 17.62 14.74 0.45
CA PRO A 136 19.08 14.75 0.33
C PRO A 136 19.62 13.63 -0.56
N LYS A 137 18.93 12.49 -0.59
CA LYS A 137 19.32 11.32 -1.38
C LYS A 137 19.05 11.57 -2.87
N VAL A 138 17.93 12.20 -3.20
CA VAL A 138 17.57 12.59 -4.58
C VAL A 138 18.52 13.66 -5.12
N ILE A 139 18.85 14.69 -4.32
CA ILE A 139 19.78 15.76 -4.73
C ILE A 139 21.16 15.20 -5.10
N LYS A 140 21.61 14.17 -4.39
CA LYS A 140 22.91 13.51 -4.60
C LYS A 140 22.86 12.41 -5.66
N ALA A 141 21.68 12.08 -6.17
CA ALA A 141 21.52 10.97 -7.11
C ALA A 141 21.95 11.38 -8.52
N PRO A 142 22.35 10.41 -9.37
CA PRO A 142 22.58 10.68 -10.79
C PRO A 142 21.34 11.24 -11.48
N PRO A 143 21.49 12.02 -12.57
CA PRO A 143 20.35 12.48 -13.35
C PRO A 143 19.63 11.30 -14.01
N GLY A 144 18.29 11.37 -14.04
CA GLY A 144 17.45 10.36 -14.68
C GLY A 144 16.12 10.15 -13.97
N LEU A 145 15.30 9.26 -14.51
CA LEU A 145 14.10 8.77 -13.81
C LEU A 145 14.52 7.63 -12.89
N LEU A 146 14.66 7.94 -11.60
CA LEU A 146 15.05 6.99 -10.57
C LEU A 146 13.85 6.50 -9.75
N THR A 147 14.04 5.37 -9.09
CA THR A 147 13.07 4.73 -8.21
C THR A 147 13.68 4.47 -6.83
N MET A 148 12.87 3.99 -5.88
CA MET A 148 13.33 3.74 -4.51
C MET A 148 14.45 2.69 -4.40
N LYS A 149 14.60 1.78 -5.37
CA LYS A 149 15.71 0.82 -5.42
C LYS A 149 17.04 1.45 -5.85
N ASP A 150 17.01 2.61 -6.49
CA ASP A 150 18.20 3.29 -7.02
C ASP A 150 18.77 4.29 -6.00
N LEU A 151 18.04 4.56 -4.91
CA LEU A 151 18.45 5.46 -3.83
C LEU A 151 19.00 4.66 -2.64
N PRO A 152 19.88 5.26 -1.81
CA PRO A 152 20.26 4.68 -0.53
C PRO A 152 19.04 4.41 0.36
N VAL A 153 19.17 3.43 1.27
CA VAL A 153 18.11 3.06 2.21
C VAL A 153 17.54 4.32 2.91
N PRO A 154 16.20 4.48 2.96
CA PRO A 154 15.57 5.60 3.64
C PRO A 154 16.05 5.74 5.09
N SER A 155 16.29 6.97 5.50
CA SER A 155 16.78 7.29 6.84
C SER A 155 16.19 8.63 7.28
N ALA A 156 15.86 8.75 8.57
CA ALA A 156 15.23 9.96 9.10
C ALA A 156 16.17 11.17 9.01
N VAL A 157 15.64 12.28 8.48
CA VAL A 157 16.26 13.59 8.43
C VAL A 157 15.66 14.40 9.58
N ILE A 158 16.34 14.36 10.73
CA ILE A 158 15.83 14.91 12.00
C ILE A 158 16.19 16.38 12.18
N GLU A 159 17.29 16.80 11.56
CA GLU A 159 17.79 18.16 11.58
C GLU A 159 17.42 18.91 10.30
N ASP A 160 17.79 20.19 10.23
CA ASP A 160 17.72 20.98 9.01
C ASP A 160 18.30 20.21 7.81
N VAL A 161 17.46 19.98 6.79
CA VAL A 161 17.77 19.22 5.57
C VAL A 161 19.07 19.70 4.92
N ARG A 162 19.40 21.00 5.04
CA ARG A 162 20.63 21.60 4.48
C ARG A 162 21.90 20.96 5.02
N LYS A 163 21.90 20.44 6.25
CA LYS A 163 23.05 19.74 6.84
C LYS A 163 23.37 18.42 6.13
N TYR A 164 22.42 17.86 5.37
CA TYR A 164 22.57 16.60 4.66
C TYR A 164 22.90 16.79 3.17
N VAL A 165 22.83 18.01 2.66
CA VAL A 165 23.14 18.40 1.29
C VAL A 165 24.37 19.30 1.30
N SER A 166 25.53 18.72 1.60
CA SER A 166 26.80 19.42 1.41
C SER A 166 26.88 19.89 -0.06
N LEU A 167 26.92 21.21 -0.26
CA LEU A 167 27.30 21.83 -1.54
C LEU A 167 28.82 21.68 -1.75
#